data_AF-A0A3S2V3G1-F1
#
_entry.id   AF-A0A3S2V3G1-F1
#
_cell.length_a   1.000
_cell.length_b   1.000
_cell.length_c   1.000
_cell.angle_alpha   90.00
_cell.angle_beta   90.00
_cell.angle_gamma   90.00
#
_symmetry.space_group_name_H-M   'P 1'
#
loop_
_entity.id
_entity.type
_entity.pdbx_description
1 polymer ?
#
loop_
_entity_poly.entity_id
_entity_poly.type
_entity_poly.pdbx_seq_one_letter_code
_entity_poly.pdbx_strand_id
1 'polypeptide(L)' 'MKPLKEILLIKDATINKVQFDKEWFFSLEDMAFYLKEDLSEVEFVYLPMLIDGEREIVKCCSFEDILRGRKELTE' A
#
# COMPACT_ATOMS: atom_id res chain seq x y z
N MET A 1 2.23 -16.88 3.13
CA MET A 1 2.41 -15.43 3.02
C MET A 1 3.65 -15.13 2.19
N LYS A 2 3.57 -14.25 1.18
CA LYS A 2 4.79 -13.81 0.48
C LYS A 2 5.69 -13.01 1.45
N PRO A 3 7.01 -13.23 1.43
CA PRO A 3 7.94 -12.37 2.16
C PRO A 3 7.93 -10.98 1.52
N LEU A 4 7.29 -10.04 2.21
CA LEU A 4 7.24 -8.63 1.82
C LEU A 4 8.47 -7.91 2.35
N LYS A 5 9.11 -7.12 1.48
CA LYS A 5 10.16 -6.19 1.87
C LYS A 5 9.78 -4.82 1.36
N GLU A 6 9.77 -3.84 2.25
CA GLU A 6 9.43 -2.45 1.93
C GLU A 6 10.24 -1.93 0.73
N ILE A 7 11.54 -2.23 0.68
CA ILE A 7 12.41 -1.82 -0.42
C ILE A 7 11.99 -2.36 -1.80
N LEU A 8 11.29 -3.49 -1.86
CA LEU A 8 10.76 -4.03 -3.12
C LEU A 8 9.53 -3.23 -3.56
N LEU A 9 8.65 -2.86 -2.64
CA LEU A 9 7.48 -2.02 -2.90
C LEU A 9 7.88 -0.61 -3.33
N ILE A 10 8.91 -0.05 -2.68
CA ILE A 10 9.48 1.25 -3.05
C ILE A 10 10.11 1.19 -4.46
N LYS A 11 10.71 0.07 -4.84
CA LYS A 11 11.30 -0.07 -6.19
C LYS A 11 10.27 -0.40 -7.27
N ASP A 12 9.10 -0.89 -6.88
CA ASP A 12 8.06 -1.28 -7.83
C ASP A 12 7.40 -0.04 -8.45
N ALA A 13 7.43 0.10 -9.77
CA ALA A 13 6.82 1.24 -10.46
C ALA A 13 5.29 1.11 -10.61
N THR A 14 4.74 -0.09 -10.38
CA THR A 14 3.29 -0.35 -10.50
C THR A 14 2.53 0.02 -9.23
N ILE A 15 3.24 0.30 -8.14
CA ILE A 15 2.66 0.65 -6.84
C ILE A 15 2.84 2.15 -6.61
N ASN A 16 1.72 2.87 -6.59
CA ASN A 16 1.67 4.26 -6.19
C ASN A 16 2.06 4.37 -4.72
N LYS A 17 2.98 5.28 -4.44
CA LYS A 17 3.56 5.49 -3.11
C LYS A 17 3.88 6.96 -2.90
N VAL A 18 3.73 7.40 -1.67
CA VAL A 18 3.97 8.78 -1.26
C VAL A 18 4.73 8.75 0.04
N GLN A 19 5.71 9.64 0.17
CA GLN A 19 6.43 9.81 1.42
C GLN A 19 5.73 10.87 2.25
N PHE A 20 5.31 10.52 3.46
CA PHE A 20 4.66 11.42 4.40
C PHE A 20 5.33 11.29 5.76
N ASP A 21 5.76 12.42 6.34
CA ASP A 21 6.43 12.50 7.65
C ASP A 21 7.56 11.47 7.88
N LYS A 22 8.31 11.15 6.83
CA LYS A 22 9.43 10.18 6.74
C LYS A 22 9.06 8.72 6.55
N GLU A 23 7.78 8.38 6.53
CA GLU A 23 7.29 7.03 6.24
C GLU A 23 6.77 6.93 4.80
N TRP A 24 6.89 5.74 4.21
CA TRP A 24 6.30 5.44 2.90
C TRP A 24 4.90 4.89 3.07
N PHE A 25 3.97 5.56 2.41
CA PHE A 25 2.57 5.15 2.30
C PHE A 25 2.33 4.62 0.90
N PHE A 26 1.70 3.46 0.82
CA PHE A 26 1.41 2.76 -0.43
C PHE A 26 -0.08 2.79 -0.69
N SER A 27 -0.49 2.92 -1.96
CA SER A 27 -1.89 2.79 -2.35
C SER A 27 -2.43 1.42 -1.93
N LEU A 28 -3.52 1.42 -1.15
CA LEU A 28 -4.14 0.20 -0.67
C LEU A 28 -4.64 -0.67 -1.83
N GLU A 29 -5.14 -0.04 -2.89
CA GLU A 29 -5.62 -0.71 -4.09
C GLU A 29 -4.49 -1.42 -4.84
N ASP A 30 -3.36 -0.73 -5.06
CA ASP A 30 -2.19 -1.32 -5.71
C ASP A 30 -1.59 -2.45 -4.85
N MET A 31 -1.57 -2.27 -3.53
CA MET A 31 -1.10 -3.29 -2.60
C MET A 31 -2.00 -4.53 -2.61
N ALA A 32 -3.33 -4.36 -2.64
CA ALA A 32 -4.27 -5.45 -2.75
C ALA A 32 -4.08 -6.21 -4.07
N PHE A 33 -3.88 -5.48 -5.18
CA PHE A 33 -3.60 -6.06 -6.48
C PHE A 33 -2.25 -6.80 -6.54
N TYR A 34 -1.20 -6.22 -5.95
CA TYR A 34 0.15 -6.77 -5.90
C TYR A 34 0.22 -8.06 -5.07
N LEU A 35 -0.40 -8.03 -3.89
CA LEU A 35 -0.42 -9.16 -2.95
C LEU A 35 -1.40 -10.24 -3.37
N LYS A 36 -2.50 -9.85 -4.04
CA LYS A 36 -3.67 -10.72 -4.25
C LYS A 36 -4.23 -11.25 -2.93
N GLU A 37 -4.13 -10.45 -1.89
CA GLU A 37 -4.58 -10.74 -0.53
C GLU A 37 -5.69 -9.75 -0.16
N ASP A 38 -6.49 -10.11 0.85
CA ASP A 38 -7.51 -9.21 1.37
C ASP A 38 -6.87 -8.24 2.36
N LEU A 39 -6.94 -6.94 2.01
CA LEU A 39 -6.45 -5.83 2.84
C LEU A 39 -7.60 -5.00 3.43
N SER A 40 -8.83 -5.54 3.46
CA SER A 40 -10.00 -4.83 3.97
C SER A 40 -9.91 -4.46 5.45
N GLU A 41 -9.10 -5.20 6.23
CA GLU A 41 -8.83 -4.93 7.64
C GLU A 41 -7.56 -4.12 7.90
N VAL A 42 -6.81 -3.76 6.85
CA VAL A 42 -5.61 -2.92 6.98
C VAL A 42 -6.03 -1.49 7.28
N GLU A 43 -5.40 -0.87 8.28
CA GLU A 43 -5.59 0.55 8.57
C GLU A 43 -5.15 1.39 7.37
N PHE A 44 -6.03 2.32 6.98
CA PHE A 44 -5.78 3.21 5.85
C PHE A 44 -5.99 4.66 6.23
N VAL A 45 -5.21 5.52 5.58
CA VAL A 45 -5.28 6.97 5.66
C VAL A 45 -5.53 7.54 4.26
N TYR A 46 -6.20 8.67 4.18
CA TYR A 46 -6.39 9.36 2.91
C TYR A 46 -5.25 10.35 2.71
N LEU A 47 -4.39 10.08 1.72
CA LEU A 47 -3.28 10.97 1.38
C LEU A 47 -3.40 11.42 -0.08
N PRO A 48 -3.04 12.69 -0.35
CA PRO A 48 -2.96 13.17 -1.72
C PRO A 48 -1.73 12.54 -2.41
N MET A 49 -1.96 11.76 -3.45
CA MET A 49 -0.94 11.22 -4.33
C MET A 49 -0.92 11.95 -5.67
N LEU A 50 0.26 12.04 -6.28
CA LEU A 50 0.40 12.53 -7.65
C LEU A 50 0.34 11.33 -8.60
N ILE A 51 -0.81 11.09 -9.21
CA ILE A 51 -1.05 10.00 -10.15
C ILE A 51 -1.35 10.65 -11.51
N ASP A 52 -0.60 10.26 -12.54
CA ASP A 52 -0.74 10.81 -13.91
C ASP A 52 -0.71 12.35 -14.01
N GLY A 53 -0.04 13.01 -13.05
CA GLY A 53 0.06 14.46 -12.98
C GLY A 53 -1.09 15.17 -12.26
N GLU A 54 -2.10 14.43 -11.80
CA GLU A 54 -3.20 14.93 -10.99
C GLU A 54 -3.03 14.56 -9.52
N ARG A 55 -3.49 15.44 -8.62
CA ARG A 55 -3.49 15.17 -7.18
C ARG A 55 -4.80 14.50 -6.81
N GLU A 56 -4.73 13.21 -6.57
CA GLU A 56 -5.88 12.42 -6.16
C GLU A 56 -5.78 12.03 -4.69
N ILE A 57 -6.91 12.10 -3.98
CA ILE A 57 -7.01 11.61 -2.61
C ILE A 57 -7.29 10.13 -2.69
N VAL A 58 -6.29 9.32 -2.40
CA VAL A 58 -6.38 7.86 -2.46
C VAL A 58 -6.20 7.26 -1.07
N LYS A 59 -6.72 6.03 -0.89
CA LYS A 59 -6.52 5.26 0.32
C LYS A 59 -5.10 4.72 0.32
N CYS A 60 -4.33 5.11 1.32
CA CYS A 60 -2.97 4.66 1.51
C CYS A 60 -2.82 3.93 2.84
N CYS A 61 -1.85 3.03 2.93
CA CYS A 61 -1.49 2.31 4.14
C CYS A 61 0.03 2.29 4.30
N SER A 62 0.50 2.26 5.55
CA SER A 62 1.92 2.10 5.83
C SER A 62 2.34 0.64 5.62
N PHE A 63 3.63 0.42 5.44
CA PHE A 63 4.16 -0.95 5.38
C PHE A 63 3.86 -1.76 6.65
N GLU A 64 3.88 -1.11 7.83
CA GLU A 64 3.54 -1.77 9.10
C GLU A 64 2.08 -2.20 9.15
N ASP A 65 1.17 -1.35 8.71
CA ASP A 65 -0.28 -1.64 8.71
C ASP A 65 -0.59 -2.81 7.79
N ILE A 66 0.05 -2.87 6.62
CA ILE A 66 -0.08 -4.00 5.69
C ILE A 66 0.44 -5.27 6.36
N LEU A 67 1.60 -5.23 7.02
CA LEU A 67 2.15 -6.40 7.69
C LEU A 67 1.26 -6.90 8.85
N ARG A 68 0.58 -5.98 9.56
CA ARG A 68 -0.32 -6.30 10.67
C ARG A 68 -1.70 -6.76 10.20
N GLY A 69 -2.27 -6.10 9.20
CA GLY A 69 -3.64 -6.29 8.74
C GLY A 69 -3.80 -7.27 7.58
N ARG A 70 -2.72 -7.67 6.90
CA ARG A 70 -2.80 -8.71 5.86
C ARG A 70 -3.26 -10.03 6.47
N LYS A 71 -4.39 -10.55 5.97
CA LYS A 71 -4.83 -11.91 6.24
C LYS A 71 -4.56 -12.76 5.02
N GLU A 72 -4.08 -13.98 5.23
CA GLU A 72 -4.13 -14.96 4.15
C GLU A 72 -5.60 -15.17 3.77
N LEU A 73 -5.89 -15.08 2.47
CA LEU A 73 -7.15 -15.57 1.91
C LEU A 73 -7.14 -17.10 2.11
N THR A 74 -7.57 -17.55 3.28
CA THR A 74 -7.89 -18.96 3.52
C THR A 74 -9.24 -19.24 2.89
N GLU A 75 -9.22 -19.88 1.70
CA GLU A 75 -10.36 -20.65 1.17
C GLU A 75 -10.67 -21.85 2.07
#